data_AF-A0A7X0QYZ9-F1
#
_entry.id   AF-A0A7X0QYZ9-F1
#
_cell.length_a   1.000
_cell.length_b   1.000
_cell.length_c   1.000
_cell.angle_alpha   90.00
_cell.angle_beta   90.00
_cell.angle_gamma   90.00
#
_symmetry.space_group_name_H-M   'P 1'
#
loop_
_entity.id
_entity.type
_entity.pdbx_description
1 polymer ?
#
loop_
_entity_poly.entity_id
_entity_poly.type
_entity_poly.pdbx_seq_one_letter_code
_entity_poly.pdbx_strand_id
1 'polypeptide(L)'
;MNSDKKNKVGQKQLSAFRQIERMHPIRMLLYLSMVGIGVLFLILLIAFVRTGGFGSGLVQFPKFFSVSTVMLLISSYTISRVPGIYKKDKLKKMVRYLGFTLVLGLLFVGAQLLGWREMEAAGITFSGRASGTYLYLISALHILHLVGGLIFLAFLFFKTAHMATDSVRSLIYIRDPYRQLQLTMICSYWHFLDFVWLALYLVFLFMF
;
A
#
# COMPACT_ATOMS: atom_id res chain seq x y z
N MET A 1 24.06 -22.99 -36.33
CA MET A 1 24.23 -22.77 -34.86
C MET A 1 23.16 -21.80 -34.31
N ASN A 2 21.85 -22.05 -34.50
CA ASN A 2 20.80 -21.14 -33.96
C ASN A 2 19.39 -21.73 -33.71
N SER A 3 19.17 -23.05 -33.83
CA SER A 3 17.82 -23.65 -33.58
C SER A 3 17.50 -23.86 -32.10
N ASP A 4 18.50 -24.08 -31.25
CA ASP A 4 18.29 -24.44 -29.83
C ASP A 4 17.77 -23.26 -28.98
N LYS A 5 18.15 -22.02 -29.33
CA LYS A 5 17.67 -20.82 -28.64
C LYS A 5 16.19 -20.53 -28.91
N LYS A 6 15.67 -20.83 -30.11
CA LYS A 6 14.26 -20.58 -30.46
C LYS A 6 13.29 -21.47 -29.67
N ASN A 7 13.66 -22.73 -29.42
CA ASN A 7 12.81 -23.70 -28.70
C ASN A 7 12.70 -23.39 -27.20
N LYS A 8 13.78 -22.93 -26.55
CA LYS A 8 13.75 -22.56 -25.11
C LYS A 8 12.92 -21.31 -24.83
N VAL A 9 12.88 -20.35 -25.76
CA VAL A 9 12.07 -19.12 -25.63
C VAL A 9 10.58 -19.44 -25.73
N GLY A 10 10.18 -20.31 -26.67
CA GLY A 10 8.78 -20.75 -26.84
C GLY A 10 8.21 -21.48 -25.62
N GLN A 11 8.99 -22.40 -25.01
CA GLN A 11 8.57 -23.12 -23.80
C GLN A 11 8.39 -22.21 -22.57
N LYS A 12 9.28 -21.22 -22.38
CA LYS A 12 9.14 -20.23 -21.31
C LYS A 12 7.90 -19.35 -21.48
N GLN A 13 7.59 -18.95 -22.72
CA GLN A 13 6.38 -18.16 -22.97
C GLN A 13 5.11 -18.98 -22.77
N LEU A 14 5.05 -20.21 -23.26
CA LEU A 14 3.94 -21.15 -23.00
C LEU A 14 3.72 -21.39 -21.50
N SER A 15 4.80 -21.44 -20.71
CA SER A 15 4.73 -21.55 -19.24
C SER A 15 4.20 -20.26 -18.59
N ALA A 16 4.61 -19.08 -19.06
CA ALA A 16 4.16 -17.79 -18.53
C ALA A 16 2.67 -17.57 -18.81
N PHE A 17 2.20 -17.89 -20.02
CA PHE A 17 0.77 -17.83 -20.37
C PHE A 17 -0.07 -18.82 -19.55
N ARG A 18 0.38 -20.08 -19.37
CA ARG A 18 -0.30 -21.05 -18.48
C ARG A 18 -0.35 -20.61 -17.03
N GLN A 19 0.67 -19.89 -16.56
CA GLN A 19 0.71 -19.37 -15.20
C GLN A 19 -0.30 -18.23 -15.01
N ILE A 20 -0.48 -17.36 -16.01
CA ILE A 20 -1.52 -16.33 -16.04
C ILE A 20 -2.92 -16.98 -16.06
N GLU A 21 -3.09 -18.07 -16.82
CA GLU A 21 -4.35 -18.83 -16.94
C GLU A 21 -4.80 -19.52 -15.63
N ARG A 22 -3.87 -19.80 -14.71
CA ARG A 22 -4.18 -20.37 -13.38
C ARG A 22 -4.33 -19.32 -12.28
N MET A 23 -4.15 -18.04 -12.56
CA MET A 23 -4.36 -17.01 -11.55
C MET A 23 -5.84 -16.70 -11.41
N HIS A 24 -6.36 -16.81 -10.19
CA HIS A 24 -7.72 -16.40 -9.87
C HIS A 24 -7.96 -14.97 -10.40
N PRO A 25 -9.03 -14.69 -11.18
CA PRO A 25 -9.20 -13.44 -11.94
C PRO A 25 -9.07 -12.17 -11.08
N ILE A 26 -9.46 -12.27 -9.81
CA ILE A 26 -9.33 -11.19 -8.82
C ILE A 26 -7.86 -10.81 -8.54
N ARG A 27 -6.90 -11.76 -8.58
CA ARG A 27 -5.46 -11.45 -8.44
C ARG A 27 -4.96 -10.63 -9.61
N MET A 28 -5.40 -10.99 -10.82
CA MET A 28 -5.01 -10.28 -12.03
C MET A 28 -5.52 -8.84 -12.00
N LEU A 29 -6.78 -8.65 -11.60
CA LEU A 29 -7.37 -7.32 -11.44
C LEU A 29 -6.63 -6.47 -10.39
N LEU A 30 -6.22 -7.08 -9.28
CA LEU A 30 -5.39 -6.41 -8.26
C LEU A 30 -4.02 -5.99 -8.81
N TYR A 31 -3.30 -6.88 -9.50
CA TYR A 31 -1.99 -6.52 -10.03
C TYR A 31 -2.08 -5.45 -11.11
N LEU A 32 -3.11 -5.52 -11.97
CA LEU A 32 -3.36 -4.50 -12.97
C LEU A 32 -3.63 -3.14 -12.31
N SER A 33 -4.44 -3.10 -11.24
CA SER A 33 -4.69 -1.85 -10.51
C SER A 33 -3.43 -1.33 -9.82
N MET A 34 -2.62 -2.19 -9.21
CA MET A 34 -1.33 -1.80 -8.60
C MET A 34 -0.39 -1.17 -9.64
N VAL A 35 -0.25 -1.79 -10.82
CA VAL A 35 0.58 -1.22 -11.91
C VAL A 35 0.02 0.13 -12.36
N GLY A 36 -1.29 0.24 -12.56
CA GLY A 36 -1.93 1.50 -12.95
C GLY A 36 -1.72 2.62 -11.93
N ILE A 37 -1.90 2.31 -10.64
CA ILE A 37 -1.63 3.24 -9.53
C ILE A 37 -0.15 3.64 -9.52
N GLY A 38 0.76 2.68 -9.70
CA GLY A 38 2.20 2.95 -9.73
C GLY A 38 2.60 3.90 -10.86
N VAL A 39 2.07 3.69 -12.06
CA VAL A 39 2.30 4.58 -13.21
C VAL A 39 1.72 5.96 -12.95
N LEU A 40 0.51 6.06 -12.38
CA LEU A 40 -0.12 7.33 -12.02
C LEU A 40 0.76 8.13 -11.05
N PHE A 41 1.23 7.51 -9.96
CA PHE A 41 2.10 8.18 -9.00
C PHE A 41 3.46 8.56 -9.62
N LEU A 42 4.01 7.72 -10.48
CA LEU A 42 5.27 8.00 -11.16
C LEU A 42 5.16 9.23 -12.09
N ILE A 43 4.09 9.35 -12.85
CA ILE A 43 3.85 10.52 -13.72
C ILE A 43 3.70 11.79 -12.87
N LEU A 44 2.91 11.74 -11.80
CA LEU A 44 2.73 12.88 -10.89
C LEU A 44 4.03 13.29 -10.20
N LEU A 45 4.84 12.31 -9.80
CA LEU A 45 6.14 12.56 -9.19
C LEU A 45 7.12 13.21 -10.17
N ILE A 46 7.17 12.76 -11.43
CA ILE A 46 7.97 13.40 -12.48
C ILE A 46 7.49 14.84 -12.71
N ALA A 47 6.18 15.07 -12.73
CA ALA A 47 5.61 16.41 -12.86
C ALA A 47 6.02 17.32 -11.68
N PHE A 48 5.95 16.82 -10.45
CA PHE A 48 6.41 17.53 -9.25
C PHE A 48 7.90 17.90 -9.35
N VAL A 49 8.77 16.94 -9.71
CA VAL A 49 10.20 17.20 -9.86
C VAL A 49 10.47 18.27 -10.91
N ARG A 50 9.71 18.27 -12.02
CA ARG A 50 9.84 19.28 -13.08
C ARG A 50 9.42 20.68 -12.64
N THR A 51 8.61 20.83 -11.58
CA THR A 51 8.31 22.15 -11.01
C THR A 51 9.46 22.77 -10.21
N GLY A 52 10.56 22.04 -10.00
CA GLY A 52 11.75 22.55 -9.29
C GLY A 52 11.64 22.53 -7.77
N GLY A 53 10.60 21.90 -7.21
CA GLY A 53 10.44 21.70 -5.76
C GLY A 53 10.31 23.00 -4.96
N PHE A 54 10.70 22.93 -3.69
CA PHE A 54 10.92 24.09 -2.82
C PHE A 54 12.44 24.21 -2.68
N GLY A 55 13.06 25.18 -3.37
CA GLY A 55 14.52 25.32 -3.38
C GLY A 55 15.13 25.18 -1.98
N SER A 56 16.17 24.34 -1.88
CA SER A 56 16.79 23.89 -0.63
C SER A 56 17.10 25.06 0.31
N GLY A 57 16.39 25.13 1.45
CA GLY A 57 16.76 26.04 2.56
C GLY A 57 15.75 27.12 2.96
N LEU A 58 14.55 27.20 2.36
CA LEU A 58 13.54 28.21 2.74
C LEU A 58 12.39 27.69 3.62
N VAL A 59 12.16 26.37 3.68
CA VAL A 59 11.04 25.80 4.46
C VAL A 59 11.49 24.52 5.17
N GLN A 60 11.25 24.43 6.49
CA GLN A 60 11.56 23.22 7.26
C GLN A 60 10.61 22.08 6.84
N PHE A 61 11.18 20.92 6.54
CA PHE A 61 10.39 19.73 6.18
C PHE A 61 9.43 19.35 7.33
N PRO A 62 8.14 19.12 7.05
CA PRO A 62 7.17 18.88 8.10
C PRO A 62 7.44 17.55 8.83
N LYS A 63 7.62 17.61 10.15
CA LYS A 63 8.08 16.48 10.98
C LYS A 63 7.07 15.33 10.98
N PHE A 64 5.79 15.63 10.77
CA PHE A 64 4.73 14.62 10.74
C PHE A 64 4.86 13.63 9.58
N PHE A 65 5.47 14.02 8.44
CA PHE A 65 5.74 13.10 7.33
C PHE A 65 6.82 12.06 7.67
N SER A 66 7.80 12.42 8.51
CA SER A 66 8.82 11.48 8.98
C SER A 66 8.24 10.50 10.00
N VAL A 67 7.42 10.99 10.93
CA VAL A 67 6.73 10.14 11.92
C VAL A 67 5.78 9.17 11.23
N SER A 68 5.03 9.61 10.23
CA SER A 68 4.12 8.75 9.46
C SER A 68 4.87 7.64 8.74
N THR A 69 6.06 7.92 8.21
CA THR A 69 6.91 6.92 7.53
C THR A 69 7.43 5.84 8.48
N VAL A 70 7.85 6.20 9.70
CA VAL A 70 8.23 5.20 10.73
C VAL A 70 7.04 4.33 11.12
N MET A 71 5.87 4.94 11.29
CA MET A 71 4.64 4.23 11.60
C MET A 71 4.25 3.24 10.50
N LEU A 72 4.47 3.65 9.25
CA LEU A 72 4.21 2.85 8.08
C LEU A 72 5.13 1.62 8.01
N LEU A 73 6.44 1.77 8.28
CA LEU A 73 7.37 0.63 8.36
C LEU A 73 6.94 -0.41 9.42
N ILE A 74 6.45 0.05 10.57
CA ILE A 74 5.92 -0.84 11.63
C ILE A 74 4.65 -1.56 11.15
N SER A 75 3.78 -0.87 10.41
CA SER A 75 2.56 -1.44 9.83
C SER A 75 2.88 -2.55 8.83
N SER A 76 3.86 -2.30 7.95
CA SER A 76 4.35 -3.24 6.94
C SER A 76 4.87 -4.53 7.58
N TYR A 77 5.69 -4.41 8.62
CA TYR A 77 6.17 -5.58 9.38
C TYR A 77 5.04 -6.36 10.04
N THR A 78 4.02 -5.67 10.54
CA THR A 78 2.86 -6.28 11.21
C THR A 78 2.02 -7.10 10.23
N ILE A 79 1.69 -6.54 9.06
CA ILE A 79 0.85 -7.23 8.06
C ILE A 79 1.58 -8.40 7.39
N SER A 80 2.90 -8.32 7.22
CA SER A 80 3.74 -9.40 6.66
C SER A 80 3.65 -10.70 7.48
N ARG A 81 3.36 -10.61 8.78
CA ARG A 81 3.21 -11.78 9.67
C ARG A 81 1.85 -12.47 9.57
N VAL A 82 0.83 -11.81 8.99
CA VAL A 82 -0.55 -12.30 8.93
C VAL A 82 -0.69 -13.62 8.15
N PRO A 83 -0.11 -13.80 6.95
CA PRO A 83 -0.24 -15.05 6.20
C PRO A 83 0.38 -16.25 6.93
N GLY A 84 1.47 -16.02 7.67
CA GLY A 84 2.13 -17.05 8.47
C GLY A 84 1.33 -17.44 9.72
N ILE A 85 0.55 -16.53 10.28
CA ILE A 85 -0.35 -16.80 11.42
C ILE A 85 -1.60 -17.56 10.94
N TYR A 86 -2.11 -17.23 9.75
CA TYR A 86 -3.25 -17.94 9.14
C TYR A 86 -2.93 -19.42 8.93
N LYS A 87 -1.72 -19.76 8.45
CA LYS A 87 -1.27 -21.16 8.29
C LYS A 87 -1.13 -21.94 9.60
N LYS A 88 -1.11 -21.26 10.75
CA LYS A 88 -0.99 -21.87 12.08
C LYS A 88 -2.35 -21.96 12.79
N ASP A 89 -3.45 -21.64 12.11
CA ASP A 89 -4.83 -21.67 12.60
C ASP A 89 -5.09 -20.81 13.85
N LYS A 90 -4.21 -19.84 14.12
CA LYS A 90 -4.30 -18.95 15.30
C LYS A 90 -5.13 -17.71 14.98
N LEU A 91 -6.44 -17.87 14.82
CA LEU A 91 -7.38 -16.79 14.46
C LEU A 91 -7.37 -15.61 15.45
N LYS A 92 -7.32 -15.86 16.76
CA LYS A 92 -7.23 -14.79 17.79
C LYS A 92 -5.98 -13.93 17.62
N LYS A 93 -4.86 -14.53 17.23
CA LYS A 93 -3.62 -13.81 16.95
C LYS A 93 -3.76 -13.01 15.66
N MET A 94 -4.37 -13.59 14.63
CA MET A 94 -4.62 -12.90 13.37
C MET A 94 -5.46 -11.63 13.56
N VAL A 95 -6.56 -11.69 14.31
CA VAL A 95 -7.40 -10.52 14.63
C VAL A 95 -6.59 -9.41 15.29
N ARG A 96 -5.69 -9.75 16.23
CA ARG A 96 -4.83 -8.77 16.88
C ARG A 96 -3.91 -8.05 15.90
N TYR A 97 -3.25 -8.78 14.99
CA TYR A 97 -2.36 -8.18 13.99
C TYR A 97 -3.12 -7.32 12.98
N LEU A 98 -4.29 -7.79 12.49
CA LEU A 98 -5.15 -6.98 11.62
C LEU A 98 -5.60 -5.69 12.33
N GLY A 99 -6.00 -5.79 13.61
CA GLY A 99 -6.38 -4.63 14.41
C GLY A 99 -5.23 -3.64 14.61
N PHE A 100 -4.02 -4.13 14.89
CA PHE A 100 -2.83 -3.27 14.97
C PHE A 100 -2.56 -2.54 13.65
N THR A 101 -2.54 -3.26 12.52
CA THR A 101 -2.36 -2.63 11.19
C THR A 101 -3.45 -1.60 10.89
N LEU A 102 -4.70 -1.86 11.27
CA LEU A 102 -5.81 -0.92 11.08
C LEU A 102 -5.61 0.36 11.90
N VAL A 103 -5.24 0.24 13.18
CA VAL A 103 -4.93 1.40 14.03
C VAL A 103 -3.74 2.19 13.49
N LEU A 104 -2.67 1.50 13.05
CA LEU A 104 -1.52 2.17 12.43
C LEU A 104 -1.90 2.91 11.15
N GLY A 105 -2.76 2.32 10.31
CA GLY A 105 -3.29 2.98 9.12
C GLY A 105 -4.12 4.23 9.43
N LEU A 106 -4.97 4.18 10.46
CA LEU A 106 -5.72 5.36 10.92
C LEU A 106 -4.80 6.47 11.44
N LEU A 107 -3.78 6.11 12.23
CA LEU A 107 -2.80 7.05 12.76
C LEU A 107 -1.96 7.66 11.63
N PHE A 108 -1.65 6.89 10.58
CA PHE A 108 -1.01 7.41 9.37
C PHE A 108 -1.87 8.48 8.68
N VAL A 109 -3.16 8.24 8.49
CA VAL A 109 -4.09 9.25 7.93
C VAL A 109 -4.11 10.50 8.82
N GLY A 110 -4.18 10.34 10.14
CA GLY A 110 -4.14 11.47 11.09
C GLY A 110 -2.84 12.28 10.99
N ALA A 111 -1.68 11.61 10.92
CA ALA A 111 -0.39 12.25 10.75
C ALA A 111 -0.31 13.04 9.44
N GLN A 112 -0.95 12.54 8.38
CA GLN A 112 -1.00 13.22 7.09
C GLN A 112 -1.84 14.50 7.12
N LEU A 113 -2.98 14.47 7.80
CA LEU A 113 -3.81 15.65 8.02
C LEU A 113 -3.06 16.70 8.85
N LEU A 114 -2.31 16.28 9.87
CA LEU A 114 -1.45 17.18 10.64
C LEU A 114 -0.31 17.76 9.79
N GLY A 115 0.28 16.95 8.92
CA GLY A 115 1.29 17.40 7.95
C GLY A 115 0.75 18.49 7.02
N TRP A 116 -0.50 18.38 6.56
CA TRP A 116 -1.13 19.44 5.77
C TRP A 116 -1.30 20.75 6.56
N ARG A 117 -1.67 20.67 7.85
CA ARG A 117 -1.76 21.87 8.69
C ARG A 117 -0.39 22.52 8.93
N GLU A 118 0.66 21.71 9.09
CA GLU A 118 2.03 22.21 9.22
C GLU A 118 2.50 22.89 7.92
N MET A 119 2.16 22.32 6.76
CA MET A 119 2.45 22.92 5.46
C MET A 119 1.71 24.23 5.22
N GLU A 120 0.43 24.30 5.58
CA GLU A 120 -0.38 25.53 5.49
C GLU A 120 0.21 26.63 6.40
N ALA A 121 0.58 26.28 7.63
CA ALA A 121 1.24 27.20 8.56
C ALA A 121 2.62 27.68 8.04
N ALA A 122 3.32 26.85 7.28
CA ALA A 122 4.58 27.20 6.63
C ALA A 122 4.41 28.02 5.33
N GLY A 123 3.17 28.44 4.99
CA GLY A 123 2.88 29.23 3.80
C GLY A 123 2.82 28.44 2.49
N ILE A 124 2.87 27.09 2.56
CA ILE A 124 2.68 26.22 1.40
C ILE A 124 1.19 25.97 1.22
N THR A 125 0.56 26.83 0.42
CA THR A 125 -0.87 26.74 0.08
C THR A 125 -1.09 26.03 -1.26
N PHE A 126 -2.27 25.45 -1.43
CA PHE A 126 -2.68 24.76 -2.67
C PHE A 126 -2.65 25.67 -3.90
N SER A 127 -2.92 26.97 -3.74
CA SER A 127 -2.97 27.97 -4.82
C SER A 127 -1.71 28.83 -4.93
N GLY A 128 -0.70 28.62 -4.08
CA GLY A 128 0.51 29.42 -4.06
C GLY A 128 1.49 29.04 -5.17
N ARG A 129 2.35 28.05 -4.90
CA ARG A 129 3.36 27.54 -5.84
C ARG A 129 2.86 26.24 -6.48
N ALA A 130 3.15 26.04 -7.76
CA ALA A 130 2.81 24.81 -8.47
C ALA A 130 3.33 23.55 -7.75
N SER A 131 4.52 23.61 -7.14
CA SER A 131 5.10 22.52 -6.34
C SER A 131 4.21 22.14 -5.13
N GLY A 132 3.60 23.13 -4.47
CA GLY A 132 2.65 22.90 -3.38
C GLY A 132 1.39 22.19 -3.85
N THR A 133 0.80 22.64 -4.95
CA THR A 133 -0.39 22.01 -5.54
C THR A 133 -0.15 20.53 -5.83
N TYR A 134 0.98 20.18 -6.46
CA TYR A 134 1.34 18.79 -6.74
C TYR A 134 1.57 17.97 -5.49
N LEU A 135 2.22 18.53 -4.45
CA LEU A 135 2.42 17.84 -3.19
C LEU A 135 1.07 17.49 -2.52
N TYR A 136 0.16 18.47 -2.42
CA TYR A 136 -1.19 18.23 -1.89
C TYR A 136 -1.94 17.20 -2.72
N LEU A 137 -1.89 17.29 -4.04
CA LEU A 137 -2.57 16.35 -4.94
C LEU A 137 -2.05 14.91 -4.78
N ILE A 138 -0.73 14.72 -4.82
CA ILE A 138 -0.08 13.41 -4.63
C ILE A 138 -0.42 12.86 -3.26
N SER A 139 -0.31 13.67 -2.21
CA SER A 139 -0.63 13.28 -0.85
C SER A 139 -2.11 12.89 -0.70
N ALA A 140 -3.03 13.68 -1.23
CA ALA A 140 -4.47 13.43 -1.15
C ALA A 140 -4.85 12.14 -1.88
N LEU A 141 -4.31 11.93 -3.09
CA LEU A 141 -4.49 10.68 -3.82
C LEU A 141 -3.91 9.50 -3.04
N HIS A 142 -2.77 9.65 -2.39
CA HIS A 142 -2.21 8.57 -1.57
C HIS A 142 -3.13 8.19 -0.40
N ILE A 143 -3.62 9.19 0.36
CA ILE A 143 -4.60 8.95 1.44
C ILE A 143 -5.84 8.25 0.89
N LEU A 144 -6.37 8.68 -0.26
CA LEU A 144 -7.55 8.07 -0.86
C LEU A 144 -7.36 6.57 -1.12
N HIS A 145 -6.21 6.17 -1.69
CA HIS A 145 -5.90 4.76 -1.92
C HIS A 145 -5.71 3.99 -0.60
N LEU A 146 -5.04 4.60 0.38
CA LEU A 146 -4.85 4.01 1.70
C LEU A 146 -6.17 3.81 2.44
N VAL A 147 -7.09 4.77 2.36
CA VAL A 147 -8.45 4.65 2.92
C VAL A 147 -9.21 3.52 2.23
N GLY A 148 -9.09 3.36 0.91
CA GLY A 148 -9.65 2.22 0.18
C GLY A 148 -9.12 0.87 0.71
N GLY A 149 -7.81 0.76 0.92
CA GLY A 149 -7.18 -0.40 1.54
C GLY A 149 -7.63 -0.62 2.99
N LEU A 150 -7.79 0.46 3.76
CA LEU A 150 -8.21 0.43 5.16
C LEU A 150 -9.65 -0.03 5.32
N ILE A 151 -10.56 0.37 4.43
CA ILE A 151 -11.96 -0.12 4.42
C ILE A 151 -11.97 -1.63 4.18
N PHE A 152 -11.19 -2.12 3.21
CA PHE A 152 -11.10 -3.56 2.94
C PHE A 152 -10.47 -4.32 4.12
N LEU A 153 -9.43 -3.75 4.74
CA LEU A 153 -8.81 -4.32 5.94
C LEU A 153 -9.77 -4.34 7.13
N ALA A 154 -10.57 -3.29 7.33
CA ALA A 154 -11.60 -3.21 8.36
C ALA A 154 -12.68 -4.27 8.14
N PHE A 155 -13.16 -4.42 6.90
CA PHE A 155 -14.11 -5.47 6.55
C PHE A 155 -13.55 -6.87 6.88
N LEU A 156 -12.29 -7.15 6.53
CA LEU A 156 -11.63 -8.41 6.88
C LEU A 156 -11.46 -8.57 8.39
N PHE A 157 -11.11 -7.50 9.11
CA PHE A 157 -10.98 -7.50 10.57
C PHE A 157 -12.31 -7.85 11.24
N PHE A 158 -13.39 -7.13 10.94
CA PHE A 158 -14.72 -7.39 11.53
C PHE A 158 -15.22 -8.79 11.20
N LYS A 159 -15.03 -9.24 9.94
CA LYS A 159 -15.41 -10.59 9.53
C LYS A 159 -14.58 -11.65 10.26
N THR A 160 -13.27 -11.45 10.45
CA THR A 160 -12.41 -12.39 11.19
C THR A 160 -12.74 -12.39 12.68
N ALA A 161 -12.99 -11.22 13.27
CA ALA A 161 -13.34 -11.07 14.67
C ALA A 161 -14.68 -11.74 15.00
N HIS A 162 -15.71 -11.52 14.17
CA HIS A 162 -17.02 -12.14 14.33
C HIS A 162 -16.96 -13.67 14.18
N MET A 163 -16.11 -14.17 13.27
CA MET A 163 -15.94 -15.62 13.05
C MET A 163 -15.04 -16.28 14.10
N ALA A 164 -14.24 -15.50 14.83
CA ALA A 164 -13.43 -15.97 15.95
C ALA A 164 -14.24 -16.14 17.25
N THR A 165 -15.46 -15.58 17.31
CA THR A 165 -16.37 -15.72 18.46
C THR A 165 -17.04 -17.11 18.50
N ASP A 166 -17.28 -17.73 17.34
CA ASP A 166 -17.89 -19.07 17.23
C ASP A 166 -16.89 -20.14 16.80
N SER A 167 -16.63 -21.11 17.68
CA SER A 167 -15.67 -22.20 17.49
C SER A 167 -15.94 -23.04 16.22
N VAL A 168 -17.21 -23.27 15.86
CA VAL A 168 -17.62 -24.05 14.67
C VAL A 168 -17.42 -23.27 13.37
N ARG A 169 -17.70 -21.97 13.36
CA ARG A 169 -17.48 -21.07 12.21
C ARG A 169 -16.00 -20.82 11.92
N SER A 170 -15.18 -20.89 12.97
CA SER A 170 -13.73 -20.77 12.89
C SER A 170 -13.08 -21.86 12.00
N LEU A 171 -13.57 -23.11 12.08
CA LEU A 171 -13.11 -24.23 11.25
C LEU A 171 -13.47 -24.02 9.77
N ILE A 172 -14.66 -23.52 9.47
CA ILE A 172 -15.11 -23.22 8.10
C ILE A 172 -14.30 -22.04 7.52
N TYR A 173 -13.93 -21.06 8.36
CA TYR A 173 -13.12 -19.91 7.98
C TYR A 173 -11.69 -20.26 7.55
N ILE A 174 -11.08 -21.21 8.26
CA ILE A 174 -9.71 -21.66 8.03
C ILE A 174 -9.59 -22.52 6.77
N ARG A 175 -10.67 -23.21 6.39
CA ARG A 175 -10.71 -24.13 5.25
C ARG A 175 -11.05 -23.46 3.92
N ASP A 176 -11.33 -22.17 3.91
CA ASP A 176 -11.71 -21.44 2.70
C ASP A 176 -10.47 -20.92 1.94
N PRO A 177 -10.12 -21.52 0.77
CA PRO A 177 -8.97 -21.08 -0.03
C PRO A 177 -9.12 -19.64 -0.53
N TYR A 178 -10.35 -19.11 -0.61
CA TYR A 178 -10.63 -17.74 -1.01
C TYR A 178 -10.21 -16.72 0.06
N ARG A 179 -10.21 -17.09 1.34
CA ARG A 179 -9.77 -16.20 2.43
C ARG A 179 -8.26 -16.08 2.51
N GLN A 180 -7.55 -17.20 2.39
CA GLN A 180 -6.09 -17.16 2.28
C GLN A 180 -5.64 -16.30 1.10
N LEU A 181 -6.39 -16.39 0.00
CA LEU A 181 -6.21 -15.57 -1.17
C LEU A 181 -6.38 -14.08 -0.87
N GLN A 182 -7.52 -13.67 -0.28
CA GLN A 182 -7.78 -12.28 0.09
C GLN A 182 -6.73 -11.71 1.05
N LEU A 183 -6.29 -12.49 2.03
CA LEU A 183 -5.25 -12.08 2.99
C LEU A 183 -3.88 -11.86 2.33
N THR A 184 -3.54 -12.72 1.37
CA THR A 184 -2.31 -12.56 0.59
C THR A 184 -2.41 -11.32 -0.30
N MET A 185 -3.57 -11.09 -0.92
CA MET A 185 -3.82 -9.92 -1.76
C MET A 185 -3.72 -8.60 -0.99
N ILE A 186 -4.42 -8.47 0.16
CA ILE A 186 -4.34 -7.26 0.99
C ILE A 186 -2.92 -7.03 1.49
N CYS A 187 -2.17 -8.09 1.85
CA CYS A 187 -0.79 -7.95 2.29
C CYS A 187 0.10 -7.39 1.17
N SER A 188 0.02 -7.94 -0.05
CA SER A 188 0.76 -7.45 -1.21
C SER A 188 0.36 -6.02 -1.58
N TYR A 189 -0.94 -5.70 -1.55
CA TYR A 189 -1.45 -4.36 -1.82
C TYR A 189 -0.94 -3.35 -0.78
N TRP A 190 -0.96 -3.71 0.50
CA TRP A 190 -0.48 -2.86 1.59
C TRP A 190 1.01 -2.57 1.42
N HIS A 191 1.84 -3.59 1.17
CA HIS A 191 3.28 -3.39 0.91
C HIS A 191 3.54 -2.51 -0.32
N PHE A 192 2.71 -2.61 -1.36
CA PHE A 192 2.83 -1.76 -2.53
C PHE A 192 2.52 -0.30 -2.20
N LEU A 193 1.45 -0.02 -1.47
CA LEU A 193 1.15 1.32 -0.97
C LEU A 193 2.30 1.85 -0.11
N ASP A 194 2.87 0.99 0.74
CA ASP A 194 3.98 1.34 1.60
C ASP A 194 5.23 1.75 0.80
N PHE A 195 5.56 0.96 -0.23
CA PHE A 195 6.70 1.21 -1.11
C PHE A 195 6.51 2.52 -1.90
N VAL A 196 5.32 2.75 -2.44
CA VAL A 196 4.98 3.99 -3.13
C VAL A 196 5.16 5.17 -2.19
N TRP A 197 4.64 5.09 -0.96
CA TRP A 197 4.79 6.16 0.03
C TRP A 197 6.25 6.45 0.35
N LEU A 198 7.06 5.41 0.58
CA LEU A 198 8.47 5.58 0.86
C LEU A 198 9.20 6.29 -0.29
N ALA A 199 8.90 5.94 -1.54
CA ALA A 199 9.46 6.63 -2.71
C ALA A 199 9.04 8.11 -2.77
N LEU A 200 7.76 8.41 -2.52
CA LEU A 200 7.25 9.78 -2.45
C LEU A 200 7.94 10.58 -1.33
N TYR A 201 8.04 10.00 -0.14
CA TYR A 201 8.68 10.60 1.03
C TYR A 201 10.14 10.94 0.74
N LEU A 202 10.91 10.03 0.14
CA LEU A 202 12.31 10.29 -0.23
C LEU A 202 12.41 11.46 -1.21
N VAL A 203 11.56 11.51 -2.22
CA VAL A 203 11.57 12.62 -3.19
C VAL A 203 11.17 13.94 -2.54
N PHE A 204 10.17 13.95 -1.67
CA PHE A 204 9.82 15.15 -0.91
C PHE A 204 10.94 15.59 0.03
N LEU A 205 11.63 14.66 0.68
CA LEU A 205 12.77 14.95 1.55
C LEU A 205 13.96 15.54 0.78
N PHE A 206 14.22 15.10 -0.46
CA PHE A 206 15.30 15.66 -1.28
C PHE A 206 14.94 16.97 -2.00
N MET A 207 13.65 17.27 -2.18
CA MET A 207 13.15 18.47 -2.88
C MET A 207 12.64 19.59 -1.97
N PHE A 208 12.79 19.42 -0.65
CA PHE A 208 12.65 20.46 0.37
C PHE A 208 14.05 20.92 0.82
#